data_AF-A0A6M3M0M6-F1
#
_entry.id   AF-A0A6M3M0M6-F1
#
_cell.length_a   1.000
_cell.length_b   1.000
_cell.length_c   1.000
_cell.angle_alpha   90.00
_cell.angle_beta   90.00
_cell.angle_gamma   90.00
#
_symmetry.space_group_name_H-M   'P 1'
#
loop_
_entity.id
_entity.type
_entity.pdbx_description
1 polymer ?
#
loop_
_entity_poly.entity_id
_entity_poly.type
_entity_poly.pdbx_seq_one_letter_code
_entity_poly.pdbx_strand_id
1 'polypeptide(L)' 'MNWKTLKNKYPEIWDEIYNGMIIDLREYMPGADIQQFDNGNKDCRIIRIAHNAAFIACYALHKRK' A
#
# COMPACT_ATOMS: atom_id res chain seq x y z
N MET A 1 8.06 15.37 -3.67
CA MET A 1 8.17 14.11 -4.44
C MET A 1 6.80 13.46 -4.50
N ASN A 2 6.30 13.05 -5.67
CA ASN A 2 5.00 12.36 -5.76
C ASN A 2 5.16 10.83 -5.68
N TRP A 3 4.07 10.11 -5.44
CA TRP A 3 4.09 8.65 -5.30
C TRP A 3 4.54 7.92 -6.56
N LYS A 4 4.17 8.41 -7.76
CA LYS A 4 4.59 7.81 -9.04
C LYS A 4 6.11 7.77 -9.18
N THR A 5 6.76 8.87 -8.80
CA THR A 5 8.22 8.99 -8.85
C THR A 5 8.89 8.02 -7.88
N LEU A 6 8.37 7.90 -6.65
CA LEU A 6 8.92 6.98 -5.66
C LEU A 6 8.70 5.51 -6.05
N LYS A 7 7.51 5.16 -6.54
CA LYS A 7 7.19 3.81 -7.02
C LYS A 7 8.13 3.40 -8.15
N ASN A 8 8.37 4.28 -9.13
CA ASN A 8 9.28 3.97 -10.23
C ASN A 8 10.74 3.88 -9.79
N LYS A 9 11.13 4.61 -8.74
CA LYS A 9 12.50 4.61 -8.22
C LYS A 9 12.81 3.41 -7.32
N TYR A 10 11.83 2.94 -6.55
CA TYR A 10 11.96 1.81 -5.62
C TYR A 10 10.81 0.80 -5.81
N PRO A 11 10.68 0.19 -7.00
CA PRO A 11 9.53 -0.66 -7.30
C PRO A 11 9.46 -1.90 -6.39
N GLU A 12 10.59 -2.52 -6.09
CA GLU A 12 10.67 -3.71 -5.23
C GLU A 12 10.17 -3.42 -3.82
N ILE A 13 10.67 -2.35 -3.19
CA ILE A 13 10.22 -1.92 -1.85
C ILE A 13 8.75 -1.50 -1.88
N TRP A 14 8.32 -0.83 -2.95
CA TRP A 14 6.93 -0.44 -3.09
C TRP A 14 6.01 -1.67 -3.10
N ASP A 15 6.30 -2.64 -3.96
CA ASP A 15 5.46 -3.82 -4.16
C ASP A 15 5.54 -4.77 -2.96
N GLU A 16 6.71 -4.93 -2.33
CA GLU A 16 6.86 -5.70 -1.08
C GLU A 16 5.95 -5.17 0.02
N ILE A 17 6.04 -3.87 0.33
CA ILE A 17 5.25 -3.25 1.39
C ILE A 17 3.77 -3.19 1.00
N TYR A 18 3.46 -2.84 -0.25
CA TYR A 18 2.07 -2.78 -0.71
C TYR A 18 1.40 -4.15 -0.58
N ASN A 19 2.01 -5.21 -1.12
CA ASN A 19 1.43 -6.55 -1.09
C ASN A 19 1.39 -7.14 0.33
N GLY A 20 2.44 -6.91 1.13
CA GLY A 20 2.47 -7.32 2.54
C GLY A 20 1.31 -6.69 3.33
N MET A 21 1.10 -5.39 3.16
CA MET A 21 -0.02 -4.70 3.81
C MET A 21 -1.39 -5.21 3.34
N ILE A 22 -1.55 -5.57 2.06
CA ILE A 22 -2.82 -6.15 1.60
C ILE A 22 -3.10 -7.48 2.31
N ILE A 23 -2.09 -8.34 2.46
CA ILE A 23 -2.23 -9.63 3.14
C ILE A 23 -2.63 -9.41 4.61
N ASP A 24 -1.87 -8.61 5.35
CA ASP A 24 -2.13 -8.35 6.76
C ASP A 24 -3.52 -7.73 6.98
N LEU A 25 -3.88 -6.73 6.17
CA LEU A 25 -5.16 -6.05 6.31
C LEU A 25 -6.36 -6.96 6.01
N ARG A 26 -6.21 -7.93 5.10
CA ARG A 26 -7.28 -8.91 4.84
C ARG A 26 -7.55 -9.83 6.03
N GLU A 27 -6.56 -10.05 6.90
CA GLU A 27 -6.72 -10.89 8.09
C GLU A 27 -7.35 -10.12 9.27
N TYR A 28 -7.03 -8.83 9.43
CA TYR A 28 -7.38 -8.06 10.64
C TYR A 28 -8.42 -6.96 10.44
N MET A 29 -8.81 -6.62 9.21
CA MET A 29 -9.83 -5.59 8.96
C MET A 29 -11.25 -6.08 9.28
N PRO A 30 -12.19 -5.14 9.53
CA PRO A 30 -13.61 -5.46 9.55
C PRO A 30 -14.06 -6.14 8.25
N GLY A 31 -14.95 -7.12 8.35
CA GLY A 31 -15.47 -7.86 7.19
C GLY A 31 -16.07 -6.98 6.09
N ALA A 32 -16.66 -5.84 6.44
CA ALA A 32 -17.16 -4.87 5.46
C ALA A 32 -16.05 -4.22 4.61
N ASP A 33 -14.88 -3.95 5.19
CA ASP A 33 -13.72 -3.40 4.47
C ASP A 33 -13.10 -4.49 3.56
N ILE A 34 -13.05 -5.74 4.04
CA ILE A 34 -12.60 -6.91 3.25
C ILE A 34 -13.54 -7.13 2.05
N GLN A 35 -14.85 -7.12 2.28
CA GLN A 35 -15.83 -7.34 1.22
C GLN A 35 -15.76 -6.25 0.14
N GLN A 36 -15.51 -4.99 0.52
CA GLN A 36 -15.25 -3.94 -0.48
C GLN A 36 -14.02 -4.23 -1.34
N PHE A 37 -12.94 -4.72 -0.71
CA PHE A 37 -11.74 -5.12 -1.43
C PHE A 37 -11.99 -6.30 -2.38
N ASP A 38 -12.63 -7.37 -1.88
CA ASP A 38 -12.94 -8.57 -2.67
C ASP A 38 -13.91 -8.27 -3.82
N ASN A 39 -14.81 -7.29 -3.67
CA ASN A 39 -15.68 -6.77 -4.74
C ASN A 39 -14.93 -5.91 -5.78
N GLY A 40 -13.62 -5.73 -5.64
CA GLY A 40 -12.79 -4.96 -6.58
C GLY A 40 -12.88 -3.45 -6.41
N ASN A 41 -13.33 -2.94 -5.25
CA ASN A 41 -13.39 -1.50 -5.01
C ASN A 41 -11.98 -0.88 -4.96
N LYS A 42 -11.66 -0.17 -6.05
CA LYS A 42 -10.58 0.81 -6.27
C LYS A 42 -10.10 1.57 -5.04
N ASP A 43 -11.07 2.10 -4.31
CA ASP A 43 -10.90 3.15 -3.31
C ASP A 43 -11.25 2.66 -1.89
N CYS A 44 -11.25 1.34 -1.68
CA CYS A 44 -11.47 0.77 -0.36
C CYS A 44 -10.32 1.11 0.60
N ARG A 45 -10.62 1.01 1.90
CA ARG A 45 -9.67 1.33 2.96
C ARG A 45 -8.40 0.49 2.91
N ILE A 46 -8.52 -0.79 2.54
CA ILE A 46 -7.38 -1.72 2.40
C ILE A 46 -6.37 -1.20 1.37
N ILE A 47 -6.82 -0.84 0.15
CA ILE A 47 -5.95 -0.30 -0.90
C ILE A 47 -5.31 1.02 -0.47
N ARG A 48 -6.09 1.91 0.16
CA ARG A 48 -5.59 3.22 0.61
C ARG A 48 -4.48 3.09 1.65
N ILE A 49 -4.65 2.19 2.63
CA ILE A 49 -3.64 1.98 3.67
C ILE A 49 -2.38 1.34 3.07
N ALA A 50 -2.52 0.28 2.27
CA ALA A 50 -1.38 -0.37 1.63
C ALA A 50 -0.57 0.60 0.75
N HIS A 51 -1.27 1.44 -0.04
CA HIS A 51 -0.64 2.47 -0.86
C HIS A 51 0.12 3.51 -0.01
N ASN A 52 -0.49 3.98 1.08
CA ASN A 52 0.15 4.95 1.96
C ASN A 52 1.38 4.38 2.67
N ALA A 53 1.32 3.12 3.12
CA ALA A 53 2.45 2.44 3.73
C ALA A 53 3.63 2.33 2.76
N ALA A 54 3.39 1.87 1.53
CA ALA A 54 4.41 1.79 0.48
C ALA A 54 5.03 3.17 0.17
N PHE A 55 4.19 4.21 0.08
CA PHE A 55 4.66 5.58 -0.11
C PHE A 55 5.56 6.06 1.04
N ILE A 56 5.15 5.87 2.29
CA ILE A 56 5.91 6.30 3.47
C ILE A 56 7.25 5.57 3.55
N ALA A 57 7.27 4.26 3.30
CA ALA A 57 8.50 3.46 3.29
C ALA A 57 9.48 3.96 2.21
N CYS A 58 9.00 4.12 0.98
CA CYS A 58 9.82 4.63 -0.13
C CYS A 58 10.32 6.05 0.12
N TYR A 59 9.48 6.92 0.70
CA TYR A 59 9.84 8.29 1.02
C TYR A 59 10.89 8.37 2.13
N ALA A 60 10.78 7.53 3.16
CA ALA A 60 11.77 7.44 4.23
C ALA A 60 13.11 6.93 3.71
N LEU A 61 13.12 5.91 2.86
CA LEU A 61 14.33 5.42 2.19
C LEU A 61 14.96 6.52 1.33
N HIS A 62 14.15 7.26 0.57
CA HIS A 62 14.65 8.35 -0.26
C HIS A 62 15.31 9.46 0.56
N LYS A 63 14.78 9.81 1.72
CA LYS A 63 15.36 10.85 2.59
C LYS A 63 16.69 10.47 3.22
N ARG A 64 17.01 9.17 3.30
CA ARG A 64 18.27 8.66 3.87
C ARG A 64 19.40 8.56 2.85
N LYS A 65 19.10 8.67 1.55
CA LYS A 65 20.04 8.59 0.43
C LYS A 65 20.24 9.97 -0.18
#